data_AF-A0A2E4R6Y3-F1
#
_entry.id   AF-A0A2E4R6Y3-F1
#
_cell.length_a   1.000
_cell.length_b   1.000
_cell.length_c   1.000
_cell.angle_alpha   90.00
_cell.angle_beta   90.00
_cell.angle_gamma   90.00
#
_symmetry.space_group_name_H-M   'P 1'
#
loop_
_entity.id
_entity.type
_entity.pdbx_description
1 polymer ?
#
loop_
_entity_poly.entity_id
_entity_poly.type
_entity_poly.pdbx_seq_one_letter_code
_entity_poly.pdbx_strand_id
1 'polypeptide(L)'
;MLDETLYDPALQTMTRAVHLLASRVPAPRKVSHKDSFVFRYIERSIHQAIVQKLARIVSTLVAAHLLMTHGFVQEQAALQRILSELHEGVRFLSLAIIMGEVTPLHRDYLAAFFEEEFDEDTALESTQKRPMIPRRKIQAYIARSESPEFDPSTGTELARTVTKMYSG
;
A
#
# COMPACT_ATOMS: atom_id res chain seq x y z
N MET A 1 -28.01 2.64 -13.86
CA MET A 1 -26.87 3.54 -13.64
C MET A 1 -26.66 3.62 -12.15
N LEU A 2 -25.49 3.21 -11.65
CA LEU A 2 -25.09 3.56 -10.29
C LEU A 2 -25.09 5.09 -10.20
N ASP A 3 -25.57 5.62 -9.08
CA ASP A 3 -25.63 7.06 -8.86
C ASP A 3 -24.21 7.64 -8.78
N GLU A 4 -23.72 8.16 -9.90
CA GLU A 4 -22.37 8.74 -10.01
C GLU A 4 -22.20 9.97 -9.12
N THR A 5 -23.29 10.55 -8.60
CA THR A 5 -23.24 11.76 -7.76
C THR A 5 -22.53 11.56 -6.43
N LEU A 6 -22.32 10.31 -5.99
CA LEU A 6 -21.67 10.00 -4.70
C LEU A 6 -20.16 9.73 -4.82
N TYR A 7 -19.63 9.42 -6.01
CA TYR A 7 -18.22 9.04 -6.17
C TYR A 7 -17.27 10.20 -5.89
N ASP A 8 -17.50 11.35 -6.52
CA ASP A 8 -16.65 12.53 -6.34
C ASP A 8 -16.64 13.04 -4.88
N PRO A 9 -17.80 13.20 -4.20
CA PRO A 9 -17.81 13.54 -2.78
C PRO A 9 -17.07 12.53 -1.90
N ALA A 10 -17.17 11.23 -2.19
CA ALA A 10 -16.46 10.20 -1.45
C ALA A 10 -14.94 10.30 -1.66
N LEU A 11 -14.47 10.47 -2.89
CA LEU A 11 -13.04 10.64 -3.22
C LEU A 11 -12.47 11.91 -2.59
N GLN A 12 -13.22 13.02 -2.58
CA GLN A 12 -12.82 14.25 -1.91
C GLN A 12 -12.73 14.07 -0.38
N THR A 13 -13.64 13.29 0.21
CA THR A 13 -13.63 12.99 1.65
C THR A 13 -12.44 12.12 2.00
N MET A 14 -12.18 11.07 1.23
CA MET A 14 -11.01 10.21 1.40
C MET A 14 -9.69 10.98 1.24
N THR A 15 -9.61 11.88 0.26
CA THR A 15 -8.44 12.76 0.06
C THR A 15 -8.18 13.63 1.29
N ARG A 16 -9.22 14.29 1.82
CA ARG A 16 -9.12 15.09 3.04
C ARG A 16 -8.70 14.25 4.25
N ALA A 17 -9.25 13.05 4.41
CA ALA A 17 -8.89 12.15 5.48
C ALA A 17 -7.42 11.74 5.43
N VAL A 18 -6.89 11.42 4.24
CA VAL A 18 -5.46 11.09 4.08
C VAL A 18 -4.57 12.27 4.43
N HIS A 19 -4.91 13.49 4.00
CA HIS A 19 -4.14 14.69 4.38
C HIS A 19 -4.15 14.94 5.89
N LEU A 20 -5.29 14.74 6.55
CA LEU A 20 -5.39 14.84 8.00
C LEU A 20 -4.50 13.79 8.70
N LEU A 21 -4.49 12.55 8.22
CA LEU A 21 -3.62 11.51 8.76
C LEU A 21 -2.14 11.83 8.49
N ALA A 22 -1.82 12.35 7.31
CA ALA A 22 -0.46 12.75 6.94
C ALA A 22 0.07 13.88 7.85
N SER A 23 -0.79 14.79 8.29
CA SER A 23 -0.39 15.83 9.24
C SER A 23 -0.13 15.32 10.66
N ARG A 24 -0.44 14.05 10.95
CA ARG A 24 -0.19 13.40 12.26
C ARG A 24 1.07 12.55 12.28
N VAL A 25 1.78 12.43 11.16
CA VAL A 25 3.07 11.74 11.08
C VAL A 25 4.17 12.74 10.75
N PRO A 26 5.42 12.51 11.20
CA PRO A 26 6.53 13.37 10.82
C PRO A 26 6.67 13.41 9.29
N ALA A 27 6.75 14.63 8.74
CA ALA A 27 6.94 14.86 7.31
C ALA A 27 8.32 14.38 6.85
N PRO A 28 8.49 14.01 5.56
CA PRO A 28 9.79 13.65 5.05
C PRO A 28 10.72 14.88 5.09
N ARG A 29 11.99 14.64 5.40
CA ARG A 29 13.02 15.68 5.48
C ARG A 29 13.84 15.70 4.20
N LYS A 30 14.30 16.89 3.82
CA LYS A 30 15.33 17.03 2.80
C LYS A 30 16.62 16.40 3.32
N VAL A 31 17.18 15.48 2.56
CA VAL A 31 18.45 14.82 2.83
C VAL A 31 19.36 15.09 1.65
N SER A 32 20.60 15.49 1.92
CA SER A 32 21.61 15.65 0.87
C SER A 32 21.74 14.36 0.07
N HIS A 33 21.78 14.49 -1.24
CA HIS A 33 21.96 13.37 -2.15
C HIS A 33 22.68 13.86 -3.39
N LYS A 34 23.96 13.49 -3.51
CA LYS A 34 24.88 13.94 -4.57
C LYS A 34 24.92 15.47 -4.61
N ASP A 35 24.72 16.05 -5.79
CA ASP A 35 24.70 17.50 -6.01
C ASP A 35 23.34 18.16 -5.70
N SER A 36 22.40 17.42 -5.10
CA SER A 36 21.04 17.91 -4.82
C SER A 36 20.53 17.35 -3.48
N PHE A 37 19.19 17.22 -3.36
CA PHE A 37 18.53 16.63 -2.21
C PHE A 37 17.37 15.75 -2.62
N VAL A 38 17.04 14.79 -1.77
CA VAL A 38 15.83 13.97 -1.85
C VAL A 38 15.02 14.11 -0.58
N PHE A 39 13.72 13.85 -0.66
CA PHE A 39 12.85 13.80 0.52
C PHE A 39 12.81 12.39 1.08
N ARG A 40 13.16 12.22 2.35
CA ARG A 40 13.17 10.91 3.02
C ARG A 40 12.41 10.97 4.34
N TYR A 41 11.64 9.93 4.62
CA TYR A 41 11.11 9.68 5.96
C TYR A 41 12.24 9.11 6.82
N ILE A 42 12.66 9.85 7.84
CA ILE A 42 13.80 9.46 8.69
C ILE A 42 13.36 8.46 9.76
N GLU A 43 12.14 8.65 10.27
CA GLU A 43 11.58 7.85 11.36
C GLU A 43 11.14 6.46 10.85
N ARG A 44 10.88 6.34 9.54
CA ARG A 44 10.51 5.08 8.85
C ARG A 44 9.43 4.29 9.61
N SER A 45 8.49 5.01 10.20
CA SER A 45 7.51 4.45 11.12
C SER A 45 6.38 3.71 10.38
N ILE A 46 5.73 2.80 11.10
CA ILE A 46 4.56 2.08 10.58
C ILE A 46 3.43 3.03 10.14
N HIS A 47 3.20 4.12 10.87
CA HIS A 47 2.22 5.13 10.53
C HIS A 47 2.57 5.88 9.24
N GLN A 48 3.85 6.20 9.02
CA GLN A 48 4.31 6.84 7.77
C GLN A 48 4.12 5.90 6.57
N ALA A 49 4.34 4.60 6.72
CA ALA A 49 4.10 3.63 5.65
C ALA A 49 2.59 3.48 5.35
N ILE A 50 1.74 3.43 6.38
CA ILE A 50 0.28 3.38 6.23
C ILE A 50 -0.23 4.61 5.48
N VAL A 51 0.16 5.82 5.89
CA VAL A 51 -0.28 7.07 5.24
C VAL A 51 0.12 7.10 3.77
N GLN A 52 1.35 6.72 3.43
CA GLN A 52 1.79 6.69 2.03
C GLN A 52 0.98 5.70 1.19
N LYS A 53 0.65 4.53 1.74
CA LYS A 53 -0.19 3.56 1.05
C LYS A 53 -1.63 4.05 0.90
N LEU A 54 -2.20 4.68 1.93
CA LEU A 54 -3.54 5.29 1.85
C LEU A 54 -3.58 6.39 0.78
N ALA A 55 -2.57 7.25 0.70
CA ALA A 55 -2.46 8.25 -0.37
C ALA A 55 -2.46 7.58 -1.76
N ARG A 56 -1.72 6.48 -1.91
CA ARG A 56 -1.69 5.73 -3.16
C ARG A 56 -3.03 5.05 -3.47
N ILE A 57 -3.76 4.52 -2.47
CA ILE A 57 -5.12 3.99 -2.63
C ILE A 57 -6.05 5.08 -3.18
N VAL A 58 -6.10 6.23 -2.54
CA VAL A 58 -6.98 7.34 -2.96
C VAL A 58 -6.65 7.79 -4.37
N SER A 59 -5.37 8.01 -4.68
CA SER A 59 -4.96 8.39 -6.05
C SER A 59 -5.30 7.32 -7.09
N THR A 60 -5.22 6.02 -6.73
CA THR A 60 -5.57 4.91 -7.62
C THR A 60 -7.08 4.82 -7.83
N LEU A 61 -7.89 5.11 -6.81
CA LEU A 61 -9.35 5.18 -6.93
C LEU A 61 -9.78 6.35 -7.83
N VAL A 62 -9.12 7.51 -7.71
CA VAL A 62 -9.34 8.65 -8.62
C VAL A 62 -9.00 8.25 -10.06
N ALA A 63 -7.85 7.61 -10.28
CA ALA A 63 -7.46 7.12 -11.62
C ALA A 63 -8.46 6.09 -12.16
N ALA A 64 -8.91 5.16 -11.32
CA ALA A 64 -9.91 4.15 -11.71
C ALA A 64 -11.24 4.78 -12.12
N HIS A 65 -11.68 5.81 -11.40
CA HIS A 65 -12.88 6.56 -11.75
C HIS A 65 -12.71 7.33 -13.08
N LEU A 66 -11.56 7.99 -13.28
CA LEU A 66 -11.24 8.68 -14.53
C LEU A 66 -11.23 7.73 -15.74
N LEU A 67 -10.60 6.55 -15.60
CA LEU A 67 -10.55 5.56 -16.67
C LEU A 67 -11.94 5.01 -16.99
N MET A 68 -12.73 4.70 -15.97
CA MET A 68 -14.09 4.18 -16.15
C MET A 68 -15.01 5.19 -16.86
N THR A 69 -14.96 6.46 -16.47
CA THR A 69 -15.76 7.54 -17.09
C THR A 69 -15.40 7.80 -18.55
N HIS A 70 -14.23 7.35 -19.00
CA HIS A 70 -13.76 7.46 -20.39
C HIS A 70 -13.80 6.13 -21.16
N GLY A 71 -14.39 5.08 -20.59
CA GLY A 71 -14.57 3.79 -21.27
C GLY A 71 -13.33 2.86 -21.28
N PHE A 72 -12.27 3.20 -20.54
CA PHE A 72 -11.06 2.38 -20.39
C PHE A 72 -11.25 1.29 -19.32
N VAL A 73 -12.17 0.35 -19.60
CA VAL A 73 -12.61 -0.67 -18.63
C VAL A 73 -11.49 -1.65 -18.28
N GLN A 74 -10.64 -2.04 -19.25
CA GLN A 74 -9.56 -3.00 -19.00
C GLN A 74 -8.43 -2.38 -18.17
N GLU A 75 -8.08 -1.13 -18.46
CA GLU A 75 -7.09 -0.36 -17.71
C GLU A 75 -7.57 -0.13 -16.27
N GLN A 76 -8.85 0.17 -16.10
CA GLN A 76 -9.47 0.28 -14.77
C GLN A 76 -9.42 -1.04 -14.02
N ALA A 77 -9.71 -2.17 -14.69
CA ALA A 77 -9.64 -3.49 -14.09
C ALA A 77 -8.20 -3.82 -13.62
N ALA A 78 -7.17 -3.42 -14.37
CA ALA A 78 -5.78 -3.59 -13.96
C ALA A 78 -5.45 -2.81 -12.66
N LEU A 79 -6.08 -1.66 -12.41
CA LEU A 79 -5.91 -0.91 -11.16
C LEU A 79 -6.48 -1.63 -9.94
N GLN A 80 -7.43 -2.55 -10.09
CA GLN A 80 -7.96 -3.34 -8.97
C GLN A 80 -6.87 -4.20 -8.32
N ARG A 81 -5.91 -4.70 -9.10
CA ARG A 81 -4.76 -5.45 -8.57
C ARG A 81 -3.87 -4.57 -7.69
N ILE A 82 -3.65 -3.32 -8.11
CA ILE A 82 -2.88 -2.33 -7.33
C ILE A 82 -3.62 -2.01 -6.03
N LEU A 83 -4.94 -1.76 -6.10
CA LEU A 83 -5.77 -1.52 -4.92
C LEU A 83 -5.72 -2.69 -3.94
N SER A 84 -5.86 -3.92 -4.42
CA SER A 84 -5.78 -5.13 -3.59
C SER A 84 -4.46 -5.22 -2.82
N GLU A 85 -3.33 -5.01 -3.48
CA GLU A 85 -2.01 -5.05 -2.83
C GLU A 85 -1.82 -3.93 -1.81
N LEU A 86 -2.27 -2.72 -2.13
CA LEU A 86 -2.19 -1.58 -1.21
C LEU A 86 -3.08 -1.80 0.02
N HIS A 87 -4.30 -2.28 -0.17
CA HIS A 87 -5.23 -2.60 0.91
C HIS A 87 -4.65 -3.67 1.84
N GLU A 88 -4.08 -4.75 1.29
CA GLU A 88 -3.41 -5.77 2.10
C GLU A 88 -2.26 -5.19 2.91
N GLY A 89 -1.43 -4.34 2.32
CA GLY A 89 -0.32 -3.69 3.03
C GLY A 89 -0.81 -2.77 4.16
N VAL A 90 -1.85 -1.97 3.93
CA VAL A 90 -2.45 -1.13 4.98
C VAL A 90 -3.02 -1.99 6.09
N ARG A 91 -3.79 -3.02 5.75
CA ARG A 91 -4.42 -3.93 6.73
C ARG A 91 -3.38 -4.64 7.59
N PHE A 92 -2.33 -5.17 6.97
CA PHE A 92 -1.21 -5.82 7.64
C PHE A 92 -0.57 -4.92 8.70
N LEU A 93 -0.21 -3.69 8.32
CA LEU A 93 0.43 -2.74 9.23
C LEU A 93 -0.54 -2.22 10.30
N SER A 94 -1.81 -1.98 9.95
CA SER A 94 -2.82 -1.53 10.91
C SER A 94 -3.12 -2.59 11.98
N LEU A 95 -3.18 -3.88 11.61
CA LEU A 95 -3.40 -4.96 12.57
C LEU A 95 -2.27 -5.05 13.60
N ALA A 96 -1.01 -4.85 13.21
CA ALA A 96 0.11 -4.78 14.15
C ALA A 96 -0.06 -3.67 15.20
N ILE A 97 -0.60 -2.51 14.80
CA ILE A 97 -0.87 -1.40 15.71
C ILE A 97 -2.04 -1.74 16.63
N ILE A 98 -3.15 -2.23 16.06
CA ILE A 98 -4.39 -2.54 16.81
C ILE A 98 -4.13 -3.63 17.85
N MET A 99 -3.40 -4.69 17.47
CA MET A 99 -3.06 -5.80 18.35
C MET A 99 -1.89 -5.50 19.28
N GLY A 100 -1.20 -4.37 19.11
CA GLY A 100 -0.01 -4.03 19.87
C GLY A 100 1.19 -4.96 19.61
N GLU A 101 1.22 -5.65 18.46
CA GLU A 101 2.21 -6.68 18.15
C GLU A 101 2.98 -6.38 16.85
N VAL A 102 4.22 -5.91 16.98
CA VAL A 102 5.14 -5.72 15.84
C VAL A 102 6.09 -6.91 15.73
N THR A 103 5.74 -7.86 14.88
CA THR A 103 6.55 -9.06 14.59
C THR A 103 7.78 -8.76 13.70
N PRO A 104 8.76 -9.68 13.59
CA PRO A 104 9.89 -9.53 12.66
C PRO A 104 9.44 -9.32 11.20
N LEU A 105 8.34 -9.97 10.78
CA LEU A 105 7.79 -9.79 9.43
C LEU A 105 7.39 -8.33 9.15
N HIS A 106 6.86 -7.61 10.15
CA HIS A 106 6.55 -6.18 9.99
C HIS A 106 7.81 -5.33 9.88
N ARG A 107 8.86 -5.66 10.63
CA ARG A 107 10.15 -4.97 10.56
C ARG A 107 10.80 -5.16 9.19
N ASP A 108 10.83 -6.40 8.69
CA ASP A 108 11.34 -6.71 7.35
C ASP A 108 10.52 -5.99 6.28
N TYR A 109 9.19 -5.97 6.43
CA TYR A 109 8.30 -5.24 5.54
C TYR A 109 8.57 -3.74 5.51
N LEU A 110 8.73 -3.11 6.67
CA LEU A 110 9.02 -1.68 6.76
C LEU A 110 10.42 -1.36 6.24
N ALA A 111 11.41 -2.19 6.55
CA ALA A 111 12.76 -2.05 6.02
C ALA A 111 12.73 -2.09 4.49
N ALA A 112 12.11 -3.11 3.90
CA ALA A 112 11.94 -3.20 2.45
C ALA A 112 11.09 -2.04 1.90
N PHE A 113 10.06 -1.57 2.62
CA PHE A 113 9.21 -0.48 2.15
C PHE A 113 9.98 0.84 1.99
N PHE A 114 10.87 1.16 2.94
CA PHE A 114 11.67 2.39 2.94
C PHE A 114 13.05 2.24 2.31
N GLU A 115 13.42 1.06 1.85
CA GLU A 115 14.62 0.83 1.06
C GLU A 115 14.46 1.50 -0.31
N GLU A 116 15.52 2.18 -0.75
CA GLU A 116 15.58 2.77 -2.08
C GLU A 116 15.78 1.66 -3.13
N GLU A 117 15.52 1.96 -4.39
CA GLU A 117 15.74 0.98 -5.47
C GLU A 117 17.21 0.96 -5.94
N PHE A 118 17.90 2.08 -5.73
CA PHE A 118 19.27 2.30 -6.17
C PHE A 118 20.10 2.91 -5.03
N ASP A 119 21.24 2.30 -4.72
CA ASP A 119 22.28 2.85 -3.83
C ASP A 119 23.39 3.59 -4.60
N GLU A 120 23.42 3.48 -5.92
CA GLU A 120 24.49 4.01 -6.78
C GLU A 120 24.00 5.04 -7.83
N ASP A 121 24.93 5.56 -8.64
CA ASP A 121 24.65 6.52 -9.69
C ASP A 121 23.80 5.98 -10.83
N THR A 122 24.02 4.72 -11.17
CA THR A 122 23.28 4.05 -12.23
C THR A 122 22.55 2.82 -11.71
N ALA A 123 21.42 2.51 -12.33
CA ALA A 123 20.66 1.29 -12.03
C ALA A 123 21.49 0.01 -12.25
N LEU A 124 22.51 0.06 -13.12
CA LEU A 124 23.39 -1.07 -13.43
C LEU A 124 24.42 -1.35 -12.33
N GLU A 125 24.81 -0.31 -11.60
CA GLU A 125 25.80 -0.40 -10.52
C GLU A 125 25.17 -0.65 -9.16
N SER A 126 23.84 -0.47 -9.05
CA SER A 126 23.09 -0.71 -7.83
C SER A 126 23.34 -2.11 -7.28
N THR A 127 23.78 -2.17 -6.03
CA THR A 127 23.98 -3.43 -5.30
C THR A 127 22.75 -3.82 -4.49
N GLN A 128 21.81 -2.87 -4.30
CA GLN A 128 20.57 -3.09 -3.59
C GLN A 128 19.74 -4.20 -4.24
N LYS A 129 19.48 -5.25 -3.47
CA LYS A 129 18.53 -6.30 -3.79
C LYS A 129 17.37 -6.22 -2.82
N ARG A 130 16.46 -5.29 -3.11
CA ARG A 130 15.27 -5.08 -2.30
C ARG A 130 14.56 -6.42 -2.06
N PRO A 131 14.43 -6.87 -0.81
CA PRO A 131 13.91 -8.19 -0.54
C PRO A 131 12.41 -8.21 -0.85
N MET A 132 11.99 -9.19 -1.65
CA MET A 132 10.57 -9.40 -1.92
C MET A 132 9.93 -10.09 -0.71
N ILE A 133 9.15 -9.34 0.08
CA ILE A 133 8.37 -9.93 1.17
C ILE A 133 7.24 -10.77 0.56
N PRO A 134 7.21 -12.11 0.81
CA PRO A 134 6.23 -12.96 0.16
C PRO A 134 4.80 -12.59 0.58
N ARG A 135 3.94 -12.23 -0.38
CA ARG A 135 2.53 -11.87 -0.15
C ARG A 135 1.77 -12.92 0.67
N ARG A 136 2.05 -14.21 0.46
CA ARG A 136 1.48 -15.32 1.24
C ARG A 136 1.72 -15.20 2.75
N LYS A 137 2.88 -14.66 3.18
CA LYS A 137 3.18 -14.48 4.61
C LYS A 137 2.33 -13.37 5.23
N ILE A 138 2.11 -12.30 4.47
CA ILE A 138 1.24 -11.17 4.86
C ILE A 138 -0.21 -11.66 4.99
N GLN A 139 -0.72 -12.36 3.98
CA GLN A 139 -2.08 -12.92 3.99
C GLN A 139 -2.29 -13.90 5.14
N ALA A 140 -1.32 -14.78 5.39
CA ALA A 140 -1.38 -15.72 6.51
C ALA A 140 -1.39 -15.01 7.88
N TYR A 141 -0.68 -13.88 8.02
CA TYR A 141 -0.76 -13.07 9.23
C TYR A 141 -2.14 -12.45 9.40
N ILE A 142 -2.67 -11.77 8.37
CA ILE A 142 -4.00 -11.15 8.40
C ILE A 142 -5.07 -12.18 8.78
N ALA A 143 -5.07 -13.34 8.13
CA ALA A 143 -6.05 -14.39 8.40
C ALA A 143 -6.03 -14.87 9.85
N ARG A 144 -4.84 -15.07 10.44
CA ARG A 144 -4.71 -15.45 11.86
C ARG A 144 -5.16 -14.35 12.82
N SER A 145 -4.92 -13.09 12.49
CA SER A 145 -5.28 -11.96 13.36
C SER A 145 -6.78 -11.68 13.41
N GLU A 146 -7.51 -11.96 12.33
CA GLU A 146 -8.93 -11.58 12.21
C GLU A 146 -9.90 -12.71 12.52
N SER A 147 -9.43 -13.95 12.43
CA SER A 147 -10.25 -15.09 12.77
C SER A 147 -9.39 -16.12 13.47
N PRO A 148 -9.09 -15.91 14.77
CA PRO A 148 -8.38 -16.90 15.58
C PRO A 148 -9.09 -18.27 15.57
N GLU A 149 -10.41 -18.26 15.30
CA GLU A 149 -11.31 -19.41 15.31
C GLU A 149 -11.68 -19.95 13.90
N PHE A 150 -11.27 -19.32 12.79
CA PHE A 150 -11.54 -19.82 11.43
C PHE A 150 -10.27 -20.27 10.69
N ASP A 151 -10.46 -21.20 9.75
CA ASP A 151 -9.39 -21.77 8.91
C ASP A 151 -8.73 -20.69 8.01
N PRO A 152 -7.44 -20.38 8.22
CA PRO A 152 -6.68 -19.41 7.42
C PRO A 152 -6.60 -19.74 5.92
N SER A 153 -6.86 -21.00 5.54
CA SER A 153 -6.85 -21.45 4.14
C SER A 153 -7.92 -20.76 3.30
N THR A 154 -9.12 -20.52 3.87
CA THR A 154 -10.27 -19.97 3.14
C THR A 154 -10.08 -18.49 2.80
N GLY A 155 -9.56 -17.70 3.74
CA GLY A 155 -9.23 -16.28 3.50
C GLY A 155 -8.13 -16.10 2.46
N THR A 156 -7.15 -17.02 2.46
CA THR A 156 -6.06 -17.02 1.47
C THR A 156 -6.58 -17.34 0.06
N GLU A 157 -7.50 -18.31 -0.06
CA GLU A 157 -8.11 -18.67 -1.34
C GLU A 157 -9.03 -17.58 -1.91
N LEU A 158 -9.76 -16.84 -1.06
CA LEU A 158 -10.56 -15.69 -1.50
C LEU A 158 -9.68 -14.59 -2.11
N ALA A 159 -8.60 -14.20 -1.41
CA ALA A 159 -7.67 -13.18 -1.90
C ALA A 159 -6.97 -13.59 -3.21
N ARG A 160 -6.63 -14.88 -3.33
CA ARG A 160 -6.07 -15.46 -4.56
C ARG A 160 -7.06 -15.40 -5.72
N THR A 161 -8.34 -15.69 -5.46
CA THR A 161 -9.41 -15.66 -6.45
C THR A 161 -9.63 -14.24 -6.98
N VAL A 162 -9.70 -13.25 -6.09
CA VAL A 162 -9.78 -11.82 -6.47
C VAL A 162 -8.59 -11.43 -7.34
N THR A 163 -7.37 -11.83 -6.97
CA THR A 163 -6.17 -11.52 -7.76
C THR A 163 -6.25 -12.13 -9.16
N LYS A 164 -6.66 -13.40 -9.28
CA LYS A 164 -6.78 -14.09 -10.58
C LYS A 164 -7.81 -13.45 -11.51
N MET A 165 -8.91 -12.93 -10.96
CA MET A 165 -9.98 -12.30 -11.74
C MET A 165 -9.47 -11.09 -12.54
N TYR A 166 -8.41 -10.42 -12.08
CA TYR A 166 -7.86 -9.20 -12.69
C TYR A 166 -6.50 -9.42 -13.39
N SER A 167 -6.10 -10.67 -13.65
CA SER A 167 -4.83 -11.03 -14.32
C SER A 167 -4.98 -11.42 -15.79
N GLY A 168 -6.17 -11.22 -16.37
CA GLY A 168 -6.47 -11.52 -17.78
C GLY A 168 -5.86 -10.52 -18.75
#